data_AF-K5DFP6-F1
#
_entry.id   AF-K5DFP6-F1
#
_cell.length_a   1.000
_cell.length_b   1.000
_cell.length_c   1.000
_cell.angle_alpha   90.00
_cell.angle_beta   90.00
_cell.angle_gamma   90.00
#
_symmetry.space_group_name_H-M   'P 1'
#
loop_
_entity.id
_entity.type
_entity.pdbx_description
1 polymer ?
#
loop_
_entity_poly.entity_id
_entity_poly.type
_entity_poly.pdbx_seq_one_letter_code
_entity_poly.pdbx_strand_id
1 'polypeptide(L)' 'MTKQELENNMTKVAGVPVEITIRGKKSFTFSFEGKNEVAAQKIQKYFAPVTLEYDYDEGCDLTCLYMNL' A
#
# COMPACT_ATOMS: atom_id res chain seq x y z
N MET A 1 6.07 13.51 -9.29
CA MET A 1 6.54 12.42 -8.42
C MET A 1 6.62 11.16 -9.26
N THR A 2 7.77 10.50 -9.29
CA THR A 2 7.95 9.23 -9.99
C THR A 2 7.39 8.06 -9.16
N LYS A 3 7.17 6.89 -9.78
CA LYS A 3 6.78 5.66 -9.06
C LYS A 3 7.73 5.38 -7.90
N GLN A 4 9.02 5.45 -8.16
CA GLN A 4 10.08 5.14 -7.20
C GLN A 4 10.13 6.12 -6.04
N GLU A 5 9.88 7.42 -6.27
CA GLU A 5 9.75 8.40 -5.19
C GLU A 5 8.58 8.08 -4.27
N LEU A 6 7.45 7.64 -4.84
CA LEU A 6 6.28 7.28 -4.05
C LEU A 6 6.52 5.98 -3.26
N GLU A 7 7.14 4.96 -3.85
CA GLU A 7 7.53 3.72 -3.17
C GLU A 7 8.49 3.99 -2.00
N ASN A 8 9.49 4.85 -2.21
CA ASN A 8 10.42 5.26 -1.15
C ASN A 8 9.70 5.99 -0.01
N ASN A 9 8.73 6.84 -0.33
CA ASN A 9 7.92 7.53 0.68
C ASN A 9 7.02 6.55 1.43
N MET A 10 6.35 5.63 0.73
CA MET A 10 5.48 4.64 1.34
C MET A 10 6.24 3.66 2.21
N THR A 11 7.45 3.27 1.80
CA THR A 11 8.36 2.46 2.62
C THR A 11 8.68 3.14 3.96
N LYS A 12 8.94 4.45 3.95
CA LYS A 12 9.18 5.24 5.18
C LYS A 12 7.93 5.33 6.05
N VAL A 13 6.76 5.52 5.44
CA VAL A 13 5.47 5.61 6.15
C VAL A 13 5.13 4.28 6.82
N ALA A 14 5.18 3.18 6.06
CA ALA A 14 4.82 1.85 6.52
C ALA A 14 5.83 1.29 7.54
N GLY A 15 7.12 1.58 7.32
CA GLY A 15 8.23 0.96 8.06
C GLY A 15 8.63 -0.42 7.53
N VAL A 16 8.11 -0.80 6.37
CA VAL A 16 8.44 -2.02 5.62
C VAL A 16 8.58 -1.66 4.13
N PRO A 17 9.32 -2.42 3.32
CA PRO A 17 9.36 -2.21 1.87
C PRO A 17 7.95 -2.25 1.27
N VAL A 18 7.58 -1.22 0.49
CA VAL A 18 6.30 -1.14 -0.19
C VAL A 18 6.52 -1.02 -1.69
N GLU A 19 5.90 -1.92 -2.45
CA GLU A 19 5.79 -1.82 -3.91
C GLU A 19 4.47 -1.15 -4.30
N ILE A 20 4.48 -0.40 -5.40
CA ILE A 20 3.29 0.25 -5.94
C ILE A 20 2.98 -0.30 -7.33
N THR A 21 1.74 -0.75 -7.52
CA THR A 21 1.22 -1.12 -8.84
C THR A 21 0.19 -0.09 -9.29
N ILE A 22 0.39 0.52 -10.47
CA ILE A 22 -0.58 1.42 -11.10
C ILE A 22 -1.53 0.56 -11.94
N ARG A 23 -2.79 0.41 -11.49
CA ARG A 23 -3.81 -0.37 -12.21
C ARG A 23 -4.60 0.45 -13.24
N GLY A 24 -4.52 1.78 -13.17
CA GLY A 24 -5.19 2.71 -14.09
C GLY A 24 -4.94 4.17 -13.71
N LYS A 25 -5.62 5.11 -14.38
CA LYS A 25 -5.42 6.56 -14.13
C LYS A 25 -5.65 6.98 -12.67
N LYS A 26 -6.49 6.25 -11.93
CA LYS A 26 -6.91 6.59 -10.57
C LYS A 26 -6.92 5.39 -9.60
N SER A 27 -6.23 4.31 -9.96
CA SER A 27 -6.25 3.07 -9.19
C SER A 27 -4.84 2.60 -8.91
N PHE A 28 -4.52 2.41 -7.63
CA PHE A 28 -3.19 2.06 -7.13
C PHE A 28 -3.28 0.89 -6.15
N THR A 29 -2.33 -0.04 -6.22
CA THR A 29 -2.11 -1.07 -5.19
C THR A 29 -0.84 -0.72 -4.44
N PHE A 30 -0.89 -0.78 -3.11
CA PHE A 30 0.31 -0.82 -2.26
C PHE A 30 0.46 -2.24 -1.75
N SER A 31 1.59 -2.87 -1.98
CA SER A 31 1.83 -4.26 -1.58
C SER A 31 3.10 -4.39 -0.76
N PHE A 32 3.06 -5.27 0.25
CA PHE A 32 4.20 -5.60 1.10
C PHE A 32 4.06 -7.03 1.66
N GLU A 33 5.21 -7.65 1.93
CA GLU A 33 5.28 -9.01 2.49
C GLU A 33 4.76 -9.06 3.93
N GLY A 34 4.15 -10.18 4.28
CA GLY A 34 3.65 -10.47 5.61
C GLY A 34 2.28 -9.89 5.91
N LYS A 35 1.62 -10.46 6.91
CA LYS A 35 0.46 -9.83 7.58
C LYS A 35 0.93 -8.74 8.53
N ASN A 36 1.04 -7.50 8.05
CA ASN A 36 1.42 -6.35 8.87
C ASN A 36 0.32 -5.29 8.93
N GLU A 37 -0.66 -5.50 9.82
CA GLU A 37 -1.78 -4.58 10.01
C GLU A 37 -1.34 -3.18 10.47
N VAL A 38 -0.23 -3.08 11.20
CA VAL A 38 0.31 -1.78 11.63
C VAL A 38 0.82 -0.98 10.43
N ALA A 39 1.57 -1.62 9.52
CA ALA A 39 1.98 -0.99 8.27
C ALA A 39 0.76 -0.59 7.43
N ALA A 40 -0.25 -1.46 7.33
CA ALA A 40 -1.47 -1.18 6.60
C ALA A 40 -2.20 0.07 7.16
N GLN A 41 -2.35 0.16 8.48
CA GLN A 41 -2.98 1.30 9.15
C GLN A 41 -2.21 2.61 8.94
N LYS A 42 -0.87 2.58 8.91
CA LYS A 42 -0.07 3.78 8.62
C LYS A 42 -0.30 4.29 7.20
N ILE A 43 -0.37 3.39 6.21
CA ILE A 43 -0.68 3.75 4.83
C ILE A 43 -2.12 4.28 4.73
N GLN A 44 -3.09 3.62 5.35
CA GLN A 44 -4.48 4.10 5.44
C GLN A 44 -4.57 5.51 6.04
N LYS A 45 -3.84 5.78 7.13
CA LYS A 45 -3.81 7.10 7.76
C LYS A 45 -3.18 8.17 6.85
N TYR A 46 -2.15 7.81 6.10
CA TYR A 46 -1.48 8.73 5.16
C TYR A 46 -2.44 9.24 4.08
N PHE A 47 -3.34 8.38 3.60
CA PHE A 47 -4.29 8.71 2.53
C PHE A 47 -5.68 9.13 3.00
N ALA A 48 -5.89 9.32 4.30
CA ALA A 48 -7.17 9.79 4.83
C ALA A 48 -7.59 11.13 4.16
N PRO A 49 -8.88 11.33 3.84
CA PRO A 49 -10.03 10.49 4.18
C PRO A 49 -10.33 9.35 3.18
N VAL A 50 -9.47 9.11 2.18
CA VAL A 50 -9.68 8.03 1.21
C VAL A 50 -9.58 6.68 1.94
N THR A 51 -10.59 5.83 1.78
CA THR A 51 -10.58 4.47 2.33
C THR A 51 -9.87 3.54 1.36
N LEU A 52 -8.90 2.79 1.87
CA LEU A 52 -8.20 1.72 1.16
C LEU A 52 -8.88 0.40 1.51
N GLU A 53 -9.09 -0.44 0.51
CA GLU A 53 -9.49 -1.83 0.75
C GLU A 53 -8.25 -2.64 1.13
N TYR A 54 -8.33 -3.39 2.23
CA TYR A 54 -7.25 -4.24 2.74
C TYR A 54 -7.53 -5.69 2.40
N ASP A 55 -6.52 -6.36 1.85
CA ASP A 55 -6.53 -7.79 1.61
C ASP A 55 -5.18 -8.40 2.02
N TYR A 56 -5.22 -9.59 2.61
CA TYR A 56 -4.02 -10.35 2.95
C TYR A 56 -4.19 -11.78 2.43
N ASP A 57 -3.32 -12.16 1.51
CA ASP A 57 -3.27 -13.48 0.91
C ASP A 57 -2.32 -14.38 1.72
N GLU A 58 -2.90 -15.31 2.49
CA GLU A 58 -2.16 -16.31 3.28
C GLU A 58 -1.33 -17.27 2.41
N GLY A 59 -1.74 -17.52 1.17
CA GLY A 59 -1.04 -18.43 0.26
C GLY A 59 0.28 -17.89 -0.24
N CYS A 60 0.39 -16.55 -0.35
CA CYS A 60 1.61 -15.87 -0.81
C CYS A 60 2.27 -15.00 0.27
N ASP A 61 1.73 -14.98 1.48
CA ASP A 61 2.11 -14.10 2.59
C ASP A 61 2.26 -12.64 2.14
N LEU A 62 1.25 -12.11 1.45
CA LEU A 62 1.30 -10.78 0.85
C LEU A 62 0.08 -9.95 1.27
N THR A 63 0.33 -8.75 1.78
CA THR A 63 -0.72 -7.76 2.03
C THR A 63 -0.84 -6.81 0.85
N CYS A 64 -2.06 -6.55 0.41
CA CYS A 64 -2.42 -5.54 -0.59
C CYS A 64 -3.38 -4.49 -0.01
N LEU A 65 -3.13 -3.22 -0.35
CA LEU A 65 -4.05 -2.11 -0.12
C LEU A 65 -4.47 -1.52 -1.46
N TYR A 66 -5.77 -1.56 -1.75
CA TYR A 66 -6.33 -1.05 -3.00
C TYR A 66 -6.90 0.36 -2.79
N MET A 67 -6.33 1.31 -3.52
CA MET A 67 -6.84 2.66 -3.64
C MET A 67 -7.59 2.83 -4.96
N ASN A 68 -8.79 3.41 -4.90
CA ASN A 68 -9.54 3.88 -6.06
C ASN A 68 -9.99 5.34 -5.79
N LEU A 69 -9.59 6.27 -6.66
CA LEU A 69 -9.83 7.74 -6.58
C LEU A 69 -10.82 8.25 -7.66
#